data_AF-A0AAJ7L2U5-F1
#
_entry.id   AF-A0AAJ7L2U5-F1
#
_cell.length_a   1.000
_cell.length_b   1.000
_cell.length_c   1.000
_cell.angle_alpha   90.00
_cell.angle_beta   90.00
_cell.angle_gamma   90.00
#
_symmetry.space_group_name_H-M   'P 1'
#
loop_
_entity.id
_entity.type
_entity.pdbx_description
1 polymer ?
#
loop_
_entity_poly.entity_id
_entity_poly.type
_entity_poly.pdbx_seq_one_letter_code
_entity_poly.pdbx_strand_id
1 'polypeptide(L)'
;MKKFLASRGVDQIMIPAGKTGYLQTLDLAINKPFKDYLRSNVNDFIEHRLQRNMRGFVKPPLSEVVSWVRKSRGTISNECVANALRAGYLDKSHAFEDSYIGKHERLGPRDRSAIESQRLEGVLQALDLDCEQDVTEEDEIVVFD
;
A
#
# COMPACT_ATOMS: atom_id res chain seq x y z
N MET A 1 -3.18 14.63 -10.78
CA MET A 1 -3.14 13.73 -9.61
C MET A 1 -1.98 14.04 -8.67
N LYS A 2 -0.70 14.00 -9.08
CA LYS A 2 0.45 14.26 -8.19
C LYS A 2 0.36 15.58 -7.41
N LYS A 3 0.11 16.70 -8.09
CA LYS A 3 -0.07 18.02 -7.45
C LYS A 3 -1.25 18.07 -6.45
N PHE A 4 -2.33 17.35 -6.76
CA PHE A 4 -3.54 17.29 -5.93
C PHE A 4 -3.32 16.53 -4.61
N LEU A 5 -2.49 15.47 -4.66
CA LEU A 5 -2.11 14.69 -3.48
C LEU A 5 -1.04 15.42 -2.66
N ALA A 6 -0.06 16.03 -3.33
CA ALA A 6 0.95 16.86 -2.67
C ALA A 6 0.34 18.05 -1.93
N SER A 7 -0.66 18.73 -2.52
CA SER A 7 -1.37 19.84 -1.85
C SER A 7 -2.17 19.42 -0.61
N ARG A 8 -2.27 18.11 -0.32
CA ARG A 8 -2.95 17.54 0.83
C ARG A 8 -1.98 16.84 1.79
N GLY A 9 -0.67 16.93 1.55
CA GLY A 9 0.34 16.23 2.34
C GLY A 9 0.21 14.70 2.25
N VAL A 10 -0.26 14.18 1.11
CA VAL A 10 -0.40 12.73 0.90
C VAL A 10 0.80 12.22 0.09
N ASP A 11 1.65 11.45 0.77
CA ASP A 11 2.75 10.74 0.14
C ASP A 11 2.25 9.57 -0.70
N GLN A 12 2.89 9.37 -1.85
CA GLN A 12 2.59 8.28 -2.75
C GLN A 12 3.72 7.27 -2.75
N ILE A 13 3.36 6.00 -2.55
CA ILE A 13 4.29 4.88 -2.60
C ILE A 13 4.13 4.20 -3.96
N MET A 14 5.23 4.07 -4.69
CA MET A 14 5.27 3.34 -5.95
C MET A 14 5.44 1.85 -5.67
N ILE A 15 4.54 1.03 -6.22
CA ILE A 15 4.66 -0.43 -6.20
C ILE A 15 5.18 -0.86 -7.57
N PRO A 16 6.36 -1.50 -7.65
CA PRO A 16 6.89 -1.94 -8.94
C PRO A 16 5.97 -2.95 -9.62
N ALA A 17 6.05 -3.00 -10.96
CA ALA A 17 5.30 -3.96 -11.75
C ALA A 17 5.59 -5.40 -11.30
N GLY A 18 4.54 -6.21 -11.19
CA GLY A 18 4.65 -7.59 -10.72
C GLY A 18 4.92 -7.76 -9.21
N LYS A 19 4.94 -6.67 -8.42
CA LYS A 19 5.17 -6.72 -6.97
C LYS A 19 3.91 -6.50 -6.13
N THR A 20 2.74 -6.30 -6.75
CA THR A 20 1.47 -6.08 -6.01
C THR A 20 1.17 -7.21 -5.03
N GLY A 21 1.33 -8.47 -5.45
CA GLY A 21 1.15 -9.64 -4.58
C GLY A 21 2.17 -9.80 -3.44
N TYR A 22 3.19 -8.93 -3.36
CA TYR A 22 4.22 -8.97 -2.32
C TYR A 22 4.32 -7.70 -1.47
N LEU A 23 3.85 -6.56 -2.00
CA LEU A 23 3.97 -5.24 -1.38
C LEU A 23 2.61 -4.57 -1.15
N GLN A 24 1.59 -4.87 -1.95
CA GLN A 24 0.28 -4.24 -1.81
C GLN A 24 -0.47 -4.90 -0.65
N THR A 25 -0.51 -4.22 0.49
CA THR A 25 -1.15 -4.69 1.74
C THR A 25 -2.59 -5.15 1.55
N LEU A 26 -3.33 -4.44 0.67
CA LEU A 26 -4.69 -4.79 0.30
C LEU A 26 -4.77 -6.20 -0.31
N ASP A 27 -3.86 -6.53 -1.23
CA ASP A 27 -3.85 -7.85 -1.90
C ASP A 27 -3.29 -8.95 -1.00
N LEU A 28 -2.29 -8.64 -0.18
CA LEU A 28 -1.63 -9.59 0.71
C LEU A 28 -2.56 -10.18 1.77
N ALA A 29 -3.31 -9.33 2.48
CA ALA A 29 -3.93 -9.73 3.73
C ALA A 29 -5.37 -9.24 3.94
N ILE A 30 -5.82 -8.18 3.25
CA ILE A 30 -7.16 -7.61 3.47
C ILE A 30 -8.19 -8.19 2.48
N ASN A 31 -7.83 -8.29 1.20
CA ASN A 31 -8.75 -8.71 0.15
C ASN A 31 -9.24 -10.14 0.33
N LYS A 32 -8.40 -11.05 0.85
CA LYS A 32 -8.78 -12.44 1.09
C LYS A 32 -9.91 -12.55 2.13
N PRO A 33 -9.75 -12.13 3.40
CA PRO A 33 -10.81 -12.23 4.39
C PRO A 33 -12.07 -11.45 3.95
N PHE A 34 -11.93 -10.27 3.35
CA PHE A 34 -13.06 -9.52 2.80
C PHE A 34 -13.88 -10.35 1.79
N LYS A 35 -13.19 -10.97 0.82
CA LYS A 35 -13.84 -11.82 -0.20
C LYS A 35 -14.45 -13.08 0.42
N ASP A 36 -13.84 -13.64 1.44
CA ASP A 36 -14.37 -14.83 2.11
C ASP A 36 -15.66 -14.51 2.87
N TYR A 37 -15.73 -13.38 3.59
CA TYR A 37 -16.97 -12.91 4.21
C TYR A 37 -18.03 -12.53 3.17
N LEU A 38 -17.66 -11.86 2.08
CA LEU A 38 -18.58 -11.54 1.00
C LEU A 38 -19.15 -12.81 0.35
N ARG A 39 -18.30 -13.82 0.11
CA ARG A 39 -18.71 -15.12 -0.44
C ARG A 39 -19.69 -15.82 0.49
N SER A 40 -19.49 -15.76 1.81
CA SER A 40 -20.44 -16.32 2.78
C SER A 40 -21.84 -15.70 2.65
N ASN A 41 -21.96 -14.38 2.53
CA ASN A 41 -23.27 -13.74 2.33
C ASN A 41 -23.90 -14.10 0.96
N VAL A 42 -23.07 -14.24 -0.08
CA VAL A 42 -23.56 -14.66 -1.41
C VAL A 42 -24.04 -16.10 -1.37
N ASN A 43 -23.33 -17.00 -0.69
CA ASN A 43 -23.73 -18.40 -0.56
C ASN A 43 -25.04 -18.54 0.22
N ASP A 44 -25.19 -17.81 1.34
CA ASP A 44 -26.44 -17.74 2.11
C ASP A 44 -27.64 -17.34 1.22
N PHE A 45 -27.45 -16.31 0.37
CA PHE A 45 -28.46 -15.92 -0.60
C PHE A 45 -28.75 -17.03 -1.62
N ILE A 46 -27.72 -17.68 -2.15
CA ILE A 46 -27.85 -18.76 -3.12
C ILE A 46 -28.63 -19.94 -2.53
N GLU A 47 -28.30 -20.33 -1.30
CA GLU A 47 -28.84 -21.51 -0.63
C GLU A 47 -30.28 -21.32 -0.16
N HIS A 48 -30.65 -20.11 0.28
CA HIS A 48 -31.93 -19.90 0.96
C HIS A 48 -32.93 -19.02 0.20
N ARG A 49 -32.47 -18.21 -0.75
CA ARG A 49 -33.28 -17.11 -1.31
C ARG A 49 -33.21 -16.96 -2.83
N LEU A 50 -32.35 -17.71 -3.50
CA LEU A 50 -32.22 -17.65 -4.95
C LEU A 50 -33.49 -18.16 -5.61
N GLN A 51 -34.15 -17.26 -6.34
CA GLN A 51 -35.34 -17.57 -7.10
C GLN A 51 -35.02 -17.64 -8.58
N ARG A 52 -35.84 -18.37 -9.33
CA ARG A 52 -35.78 -18.46 -10.79
C ARG A 52 -37.10 -17.99 -11.39
N ASN A 53 -37.02 -17.14 -12.41
CA ASN A 53 -38.16 -16.76 -13.24
C ASN A 53 -37.98 -17.28 -14.67
N MET A 54 -38.92 -16.96 -15.57
CA MET A 54 -38.87 -17.38 -16.98
C MET A 54 -37.60 -16.93 -17.73
N ARG A 55 -36.90 -15.89 -17.22
CA ARG A 55 -35.68 -15.33 -17.78
C ARG A 55 -34.40 -15.84 -17.11
N GLY A 56 -34.51 -16.73 -16.11
CA GLY A 56 -33.38 -17.30 -15.38
C GLY A 56 -33.33 -16.90 -13.90
N PHE A 57 -32.15 -16.94 -13.30
CA PHE A 57 -31.97 -16.63 -11.89
C PHE A 57 -32.21 -15.14 -11.61
N VAL A 58 -32.97 -14.87 -10.55
CA VAL A 58 -33.22 -13.53 -10.05
C VAL A 58 -31.98 -13.08 -9.28
N LYS A 59 -31.35 -11.99 -9.73
CA LYS A 59 -30.21 -11.39 -9.05
C LYS A 59 -30.67 -10.72 -7.74
N PRO A 60 -29.82 -10.69 -6.70
CA PRO A 60 -30.11 -9.93 -5.49
C PRO A 60 -30.27 -8.43 -5.82
N PRO A 61 -31.14 -7.71 -5.09
CA PRO A 61 -31.27 -6.26 -5.22
C PRO A 61 -29.96 -5.56 -4.84
N LEU A 62 -29.70 -4.41 -5.45
CA LEU A 62 -28.45 -3.65 -5.24
C LEU A 62 -28.27 -3.24 -3.76
N SER A 63 -29.35 -2.84 -3.08
CA SER A 63 -29.31 -2.45 -1.67
C SER A 63 -28.79 -3.57 -0.77
N GLU A 64 -29.13 -4.80 -1.11
CA GLU A 64 -28.67 -5.98 -0.39
C GLU A 64 -27.19 -6.28 -0.66
N VAL A 65 -26.76 -6.21 -1.93
CA VAL A 65 -25.34 -6.37 -2.27
C VAL A 65 -24.49 -5.31 -1.56
N VAL A 66 -24.96 -4.07 -1.49
CA VAL A 66 -24.31 -2.98 -0.74
C VAL A 66 -24.24 -3.31 0.75
N SER A 67 -25.31 -3.87 1.32
CA SER A 67 -25.32 -4.32 2.72
C SER A 67 -24.28 -5.42 2.98
N TRP A 68 -24.17 -6.41 2.09
CA TRP A 68 -23.15 -7.45 2.19
C TRP A 68 -21.74 -6.89 2.13
N VAL A 69 -21.46 -5.99 1.17
CA VAL A 69 -20.16 -5.31 1.07
C VAL A 69 -19.84 -4.54 2.35
N ARG A 70 -20.80 -3.79 2.89
CA ARG A 70 -20.63 -3.04 4.14
C ARG A 70 -20.34 -3.97 5.32
N LYS A 71 -21.11 -5.05 5.45
CA LYS A 71 -20.94 -6.06 6.52
C LYS A 71 -19.58 -6.74 6.42
N SER A 72 -19.20 -7.25 5.25
CA SER A 72 -17.91 -7.91 5.02
C SER A 72 -16.71 -6.99 5.18
N ARG A 73 -16.87 -5.68 4.92
CA ARG A 73 -15.81 -4.71 5.24
C ARG A 73 -15.75 -4.43 6.73
N GLY A 74 -16.89 -4.39 7.41
CA GLY A 74 -16.98 -4.17 8.85
C GLY A 74 -16.44 -5.32 9.71
N THR A 75 -16.25 -6.52 9.14
CA THR A 75 -15.62 -7.66 9.83
C THR A 75 -14.10 -7.63 9.78
N ILE A 76 -13.49 -6.74 8.99
CA ILE A 76 -12.04 -6.57 8.96
C ILE A 76 -11.60 -5.83 10.22
N SER A 77 -10.90 -6.52 11.12
CA SER A 77 -10.45 -5.95 12.39
C SER A 77 -9.25 -5.01 12.21
N ASN A 78 -9.04 -4.11 13.18
CA ASN A 78 -7.83 -3.28 13.24
C ASN A 78 -6.55 -4.12 13.30
N GLU A 79 -6.60 -5.27 13.96
CA GLU A 79 -5.49 -6.22 13.99
C GLU A 79 -5.18 -6.79 12.60
N CYS A 80 -6.20 -7.13 11.80
CA CYS A 80 -6.01 -7.56 10.41
C CYS A 80 -5.32 -6.46 9.59
N VAL A 81 -5.72 -5.20 9.77
CA VAL A 81 -5.09 -4.05 9.11
C VAL A 81 -3.64 -3.87 9.55
N ALA A 82 -3.35 -3.88 10.86
CA ALA A 82 -2.00 -3.76 11.38
C ALA A 82 -1.08 -4.88 10.85
N ASN A 83 -1.57 -6.12 10.87
CA ASN A 83 -0.86 -7.27 10.31
C ASN A 83 -0.62 -7.12 8.80
N ALA A 84 -1.58 -6.57 8.05
CA ALA A 84 -1.41 -6.29 6.63
C ALA A 84 -0.33 -5.24 6.37
N LEU A 85 -0.31 -4.14 7.15
CA LEU A 85 0.69 -3.08 7.03
C LEU A 85 2.10 -3.59 7.32
N ARG A 86 2.25 -4.42 8.35
CA ARG A 86 3.50 -5.13 8.65
C ARG A 86 3.91 -6.07 7.52
N ALA A 87 2.99 -6.90 7.03
CA ALA A 87 3.26 -7.84 5.95
C ALA A 87 3.69 -7.15 4.65
N GLY A 88 3.13 -5.98 4.32
CA GLY A 88 3.54 -5.20 3.14
C GLY A 88 4.67 -4.20 3.39
N TYR A 89 5.36 -4.28 4.52
CA TYR A 89 6.50 -3.41 4.87
C TYR A 89 6.18 -1.90 4.86
N LEU A 90 4.93 -1.54 5.18
CA LEU A 90 4.50 -0.14 5.35
C LEU A 90 4.65 0.35 6.78
N ASP A 91 4.68 -0.57 7.75
CA ASP A 91 5.00 -0.26 9.14
C ASP A 91 6.52 -0.40 9.38
N LYS A 92 7.21 0.73 9.44
CA LYS A 92 8.67 0.79 9.62
C LYS A 92 9.13 0.56 11.06
N SER A 93 8.21 0.38 12.00
CA SER A 93 8.58 -0.07 13.36
C SER A 93 9.02 -1.54 13.38
N HIS A 94 8.79 -2.28 12.29
CA HIS A 94 9.15 -3.69 12.14
C HIS A 94 10.29 -3.88 11.14
N ALA A 95 11.03 -4.99 11.30
CA ALA A 95 12.14 -5.33 10.43
C ALA A 95 11.64 -5.72 9.02
N PHE A 96 12.48 -5.53 8.00
CA PHE A 96 12.14 -5.93 6.63
C PHE A 96 11.89 -7.45 6.53
N GLU A 97 12.62 -8.22 7.31
CA GLU A 97 12.54 -9.68 7.46
C GLU A 97 11.18 -10.17 7.92
N ASP A 98 10.42 -9.32 8.63
CA ASP A 98 9.08 -9.67 9.11
C ASP A 98 8.03 -9.56 8.00
N SER A 99 8.33 -8.81 6.95
CA SER A 99 7.45 -8.60 5.80
C SER A 99 7.31 -9.87 4.94
N TYR A 100 6.26 -9.92 4.13
CA TYR A 100 6.00 -11.03 3.22
C TYR A 100 7.11 -11.16 2.17
N ILE A 101 7.59 -10.04 1.64
CA ILE A 101 8.67 -10.03 0.65
C ILE A 101 10.03 -10.36 1.27
N GLY A 102 10.28 -9.95 2.51
CA GLY A 102 11.52 -10.26 3.23
C GLY A 102 11.70 -11.75 3.49
N LYS A 103 10.59 -12.47 3.69
CA LYS A 103 10.55 -13.94 3.87
C LYS A 103 10.66 -14.71 2.56
N HIS A 104 10.54 -14.05 1.41
CA HIS A 104 10.58 -14.72 0.12
C HIS A 104 12.02 -15.12 -0.23
N GLU A 105 12.27 -16.41 -0.46
CA GLU A 105 13.63 -16.97 -0.67
C GLU A 105 14.46 -16.22 -1.72
N ARG A 106 13.87 -15.97 -2.90
CA ARG A 106 14.56 -15.27 -4.00
C ARG A 106 14.45 -13.74 -3.94
N LEU A 107 13.29 -13.20 -3.58
CA LEU A 107 13.03 -11.75 -3.66
C LEU A 107 13.53 -11.01 -2.42
N GLY A 108 13.50 -11.64 -1.24
CA GLY A 108 13.95 -11.06 0.02
C GLY A 108 15.41 -10.61 -0.03
N PRO A 109 16.38 -11.48 -0.38
CA PRO A 109 17.79 -11.09 -0.48
C PRO A 109 18.04 -9.99 -1.53
N ARG A 110 17.35 -10.08 -2.68
CA ARG A 110 17.47 -9.09 -3.76
C ARG A 110 16.99 -7.70 -3.31
N ASP A 111 15.80 -7.63 -2.73
CA ASP A 111 15.18 -6.36 -2.35
C ASP A 111 15.87 -5.78 -1.09
N ARG A 112 16.40 -6.63 -0.20
CA ARG A 112 17.25 -6.20 0.93
C ARG A 112 18.48 -5.43 0.45
N SER A 113 19.25 -6.01 -0.47
CA SER A 113 20.46 -5.38 -1.01
C SER A 113 20.14 -4.04 -1.68
N ALA A 114 19.00 -3.93 -2.36
CA ALA A 114 18.52 -2.68 -2.95
C ALA A 114 18.17 -1.62 -1.89
N ILE A 115 17.49 -2.01 -0.81
CA ILE A 115 17.15 -1.12 0.32
C ILE A 115 18.42 -0.64 1.03
N GLU A 116 19.37 -1.53 1.28
CA GLU A 116 20.65 -1.19 1.91
C GLU A 116 21.46 -0.22 1.05
N SER A 117 21.50 -0.44 -0.27
CA SER A 117 22.18 0.46 -1.21
C SER A 117 21.55 1.85 -1.21
N GLN A 118 20.22 1.95 -1.30
CA GLN A 118 19.50 3.24 -1.23
C GLN A 118 19.71 3.95 0.11
N ARG A 119 19.77 3.21 1.22
CA ARG A 119 20.05 3.78 2.54
C ARG A 119 21.46 4.36 2.60
N LEU A 120 22.44 3.64 2.04
CA LEU A 120 23.83 4.11 2.00
C LEU A 120 23.98 5.37 1.15
N GLU A 121 23.35 5.38 -0.04
CA GLU A 121 23.30 6.55 -0.93
C GLU A 121 22.65 7.76 -0.25
N GLY A 122 21.53 7.57 0.45
CA GLY A 122 20.88 8.65 1.19
C GLY A 122 21.74 9.20 2.34
N VAL A 123 22.51 8.36 3.01
CA VAL A 123 23.47 8.81 4.04
C VAL A 123 24.60 9.61 3.41
N LEU A 124 25.17 9.13 2.30
CA LEU A 124 26.22 9.85 1.58
C LEU A 124 25.72 11.22 1.09
N GLN A 125 24.51 11.28 0.56
CA GLN A 125 23.91 12.53 0.10
C GLN A 125 23.59 13.51 1.24
N ALA A 126 23.22 13.00 2.43
CA ALA A 126 23.05 13.84 3.61
C ALA A 126 24.39 14.40 4.10
N LEU A 127 25.47 13.62 4.04
CA LEU A 127 26.82 14.06 4.40
C LEU A 127 27.41 15.06 3.38
N ASP A 128 27.10 14.93 2.10
CA ASP A 128 27.50 15.89 1.05
C ASP A 128 26.64 17.18 1.06
N LEU A 129 25.48 17.20 1.72
CA LEU A 129 24.71 18.43 1.92
C LEU A 129 25.21 19.27 3.10
N ASP A 130 26.02 18.68 3.99
CA ASP A 130 26.65 19.37 5.12
C ASP A 130 27.95 20.10 4.72
N CYS A 131 28.44 19.97 3.48
CA CYS A 131 29.69 20.62 3.02
C CYS A 131 29.50 21.85 2.11
N GLU A 132 28.27 22.19 1.69
CA GLU A 132 27.97 23.32 0.79
C GLU A 132 27.18 24.44 1.52
N GLN A 133 27.56 24.77 2.75
CA GLN A 133 27.13 26.00 3.43
C GLN A 133 28.33 26.75 4.02
N ASP A 134 29.14 27.37 3.16
CA ASP A 134 29.80 28.65 3.46
C ASP A 134 30.58 29.15 2.24
N VAL A 135 29.92 29.91 1.35
CA VAL A 135 30.56 31.06 0.69
C VAL A 135 29.46 32.10 0.45
N THR A 136 29.45 33.14 1.27
CA THR A 136 28.75 34.40 0.95
C THR A 136 29.61 35.16 -0.04
N GLU A 137 29.26 35.11 -1.33
CA GLU A 137 29.86 36.00 -2.33
C GLU A 137 29.17 37.37 -2.22
N GLU A 138 29.68 38.24 -1.35
CA GLU A 138 29.55 39.68 -1.50
C GLU A 138 30.65 40.16 -2.44
N ASP A 139 30.34 40.40 -3.72
CA ASP A 139 31.19 41.20 -4.60
C ASP A 139 30.36 42.34 -5.19
N GLU A 140 30.40 43.50 -4.51
CA GLU A 140 30.03 44.79 -5.09
C GLU A 140 31.04 45.17 -6.18
N ILE A 141 30.64 45.07 -7.45
CA ILE A 141 31.40 45.63 -8.56
C ILE A 141 31.07 47.12 -8.67
N VAL A 142 31.94 47.98 -8.15
CA VAL A 142 31.94 49.42 -8.42
C VAL A 142 32.53 49.65 -9.81
N VAL A 143 31.69 50.04 -10.77
CA VAL A 143 32.13 50.47 -12.11
C VAL A 143 32.35 51.98 -12.07
N PHE A 144 33.58 52.42 -12.33
CA PHE A 144 33.89 53.82 -12.65
C PHE A 144 33.94 53.97 -14.17
N ASP A 145 33.22 54.96 -14.68
CA ASP A 145 33.58 55.78 -15.84
C ASP A 145 33.14 57.24 -15.56
#